data_AF-A0A2A5IBD6-F1
#
_entry.id   AF-A0A2A5IBD6-F1
#
_cell.length_a   1.000
_cell.length_b   1.000
_cell.length_c   1.000
_cell.angle_alpha   90.00
_cell.angle_beta   90.00
_cell.angle_gamma   90.00
#
_symmetry.space_group_name_H-M   'P 1'
#
loop_
_entity.id
_entity.type
_entity.pdbx_description
1 polymer ?
#
loop_
_entity_poly.entity_id
_entity_poly.type
_entity_poly.pdbx_seq_one_letter_code
_entity_poly.pdbx_strand_id
1 'polypeptide(L)'
;KVQYLGEGETKVETFVVESVDGTTHTVTITITGVNDAAVITGTDTGGVTEDESNPTLTETGTLTVTDVDGADEAKFVAGNGTPSAGALGSLTITEGGAWTYNVDNS
;
A
#
# COMPACT_ATOMS: atom_id res chain seq x y z
N LYS A 1 20.54 -7.15 5.20
CA LYS A 1 19.43 -6.93 4.22
C LYS A 1 18.73 -5.64 4.63
N VAL A 2 18.53 -4.70 3.70
CA VAL A 2 17.97 -3.36 3.94
C VAL A 2 16.79 -3.05 3.01
N GLN A 3 16.25 -4.07 2.34
CA GLN A 3 15.14 -3.92 1.39
C GLN A 3 13.83 -3.45 2.06
N TYR A 4 13.76 -3.42 3.39
CA TYR A 4 12.58 -2.94 4.11
C TYR A 4 12.63 -1.42 4.36
N LEU A 5 13.62 -0.71 3.81
CA LEU A 5 13.70 0.73 4.02
C LEU A 5 12.90 1.42 2.93
N GLY A 6 11.77 2.00 3.30
CA GLY A 6 10.97 2.86 2.41
C GLY A 6 11.69 4.16 2.04
N GLU A 7 11.05 5.01 1.24
CA GLU A 7 11.66 6.24 0.75
C GLU A 7 12.09 7.18 1.89
N GLY A 8 13.39 7.47 1.93
CA GLY A 8 13.97 8.39 2.91
C GLY A 8 14.21 7.79 4.29
N GLU A 9 13.76 6.56 4.55
CA GLU A 9 14.17 5.83 5.74
C GLU A 9 15.67 5.56 5.71
N THR A 10 16.32 5.59 6.88
CA THR A 10 17.77 5.39 6.96
C THR A 10 18.18 4.34 7.97
N LYS A 11 19.26 3.65 7.64
CA LYS A 11 19.96 2.75 8.54
C LYS A 11 21.42 3.13 8.60
N VAL A 12 21.92 3.33 9.81
CA VAL A 12 23.33 3.58 10.06
C VAL A 12 24.00 2.28 10.49
N GLU A 13 25.08 1.91 9.81
CA GLU A 13 25.95 0.80 10.18
C GLU A 13 27.34 1.35 10.53
N THR A 14 27.93 0.86 11.62
CA THR A 14 29.24 1.30 12.11
C THR A 14 30.21 0.12 12.13
N PHE A 15 31.43 0.37 11.66
CA PHE A 15 32.51 -0.60 11.62
C PHE A 15 33.72 -0.02 12.33
N VAL A 16 34.23 -0.73 13.34
CA VAL A 16 35.46 -0.35 14.03
C VAL A 16 36.62 -1.04 13.34
N VAL A 17 37.60 -0.25 12.88
CA VAL A 17 38.87 -0.74 12.33
C VAL A 17 39.98 -0.48 13.33
N GLU A 18 40.99 -1.34 13.34
CA GLU A 18 42.11 -1.30 14.27
C GLU A 18 43.42 -1.28 13.49
N SER A 19 44.35 -0.38 13.83
CA SER A 19 45.70 -0.37 13.29
C SER A 19 46.58 -1.42 13.96
N VAL A 20 47.76 -1.67 13.39
CA VAL A 20 48.72 -2.66 13.93
C VAL A 20 49.16 -2.35 15.37
N ASP A 21 49.12 -1.08 15.78
CA ASP A 21 49.45 -0.63 17.13
C ASP A 21 48.27 -0.65 18.12
N GLY A 22 47.08 -1.10 17.69
CA GLY A 22 45.88 -1.20 18.51
C GLY A 22 44.99 0.04 18.55
N THR A 23 45.32 1.11 17.82
CA THR A 23 44.47 2.31 17.74
C THR A 23 43.21 2.01 16.93
N THR A 24 42.05 2.41 17.42
CA THR A 24 40.75 2.17 16.75
C THR A 24 40.21 3.40 16.03
N HIS A 25 39.50 3.18 14.93
CA HIS A 25 38.75 4.19 14.18
C HIS A 25 37.37 3.64 13.80
N THR A 26 36.35 4.50 13.82
CA THR A 26 34.99 4.11 13.43
C THR A 26 34.68 4.61 12.02
N VAL A 27 34.30 3.69 11.14
CA VAL A 27 33.70 3.97 9.83
C VAL A 27 32.18 3.93 9.98
N THR A 28 31.51 5.00 9.59
CA THR A 28 30.04 5.10 9.64
C THR A 28 29.48 5.09 8.22
N ILE A 29 28.55 4.17 7.95
CA ILE A 29 27.84 4.04 6.68
C ILE A 29 26.38 4.40 6.92
N THR A 30 25.85 5.33 6.14
CA THR A 30 24.41 5.63 6.11
C THR A 30 23.81 5.02 4.85
N ILE A 31 22.82 4.16 5.04
CA ILE A 31 22.02 3.55 3.99
C ILE A 31 20.69 4.29 3.96
N THR A 32 20.26 4.71 2.77
CA THR A 32 18.96 5.39 2.56
C THR A 32 18.09 4.53 1.66
N GLY A 33 16.86 4.29 2.10
CA GLY A 33 15.84 3.55 1.36
C GLY A 33 15.25 4.34 0.19
N VAL A 34 14.67 3.60 -0.74
CA VAL A 34 13.89 4.09 -1.88
C VAL A 34 12.58 3.32 -1.90
N ASN A 35 11.48 3.96 -2.27
CA ASN A 35 10.17 3.32 -2.32
C ASN A 35 10.16 2.16 -3.32
N ASP A 36 9.79 0.96 -2.86
CA ASP A 36 9.36 -0.16 -3.68
C ASP A 36 7.85 -0.05 -3.95
N ALA A 37 7.41 -0.41 -5.16
CA ALA A 37 5.99 -0.31 -5.48
C ALA A 37 5.20 -1.44 -4.82
N ALA A 38 4.15 -1.10 -4.08
CA ALA A 38 3.19 -2.05 -3.54
C ALA A 38 2.65 -2.99 -4.62
N VAL A 39 2.47 -4.26 -4.27
CA VAL A 39 1.83 -5.27 -5.11
C VAL A 39 0.39 -5.45 -4.65
N ILE A 40 -0.56 -5.06 -5.49
CA ILE A 40 -2.00 -5.16 -5.23
C ILE A 40 -2.61 -6.31 -6.04
N THR A 41 -3.36 -7.18 -5.39
CA THR A 41 -4.09 -8.30 -5.99
C THR A 41 -5.49 -8.44 -5.37
N GLY A 42 -6.20 -9.54 -5.63
CA GLY A 42 -7.53 -9.80 -5.08
C GLY A 42 -8.64 -9.60 -6.10
N THR A 43 -9.85 -9.27 -5.63
CA THR A 43 -11.00 -9.03 -6.50
C THR A 43 -11.02 -7.56 -6.92
N ASP A 44 -10.70 -7.29 -8.18
CA ASP A 44 -10.64 -5.95 -8.79
C ASP A 44 -11.77 -5.70 -9.82
N THR A 45 -12.64 -6.68 -10.03
CA THR A 45 -13.83 -6.58 -10.89
C THR A 45 -15.10 -6.94 -10.12
N GLY A 46 -16.23 -6.35 -10.51
CA GLY A 46 -17.56 -6.70 -10.02
C GLY A 46 -18.62 -6.28 -11.01
N GLY A 47 -19.88 -6.61 -10.75
CA GLY A 47 -20.98 -6.30 -11.66
C GLY A 47 -22.30 -6.19 -10.92
N VAL A 48 -23.14 -5.26 -11.37
CA VAL A 48 -24.53 -5.13 -10.90
C VAL A 48 -25.47 -5.26 -12.08
N THR A 49 -26.65 -5.82 -11.85
CA THR A 49 -27.71 -5.86 -12.86
C THR A 49 -28.84 -4.93 -12.45
N GLU A 50 -29.38 -4.16 -13.40
CA GLU A 50 -30.57 -3.35 -13.19
C GLU A 50 -31.70 -4.20 -12.57
N ASP A 51 -32.41 -3.63 -11.61
CA ASP A 51 -33.53 -4.25 -10.87
C ASP A 51 -33.17 -5.46 -10.00
N GLU A 52 -31.89 -5.77 -9.82
CA GLU A 52 -31.46 -6.81 -8.87
C GLU A 52 -31.79 -6.42 -7.41
N SER A 53 -31.69 -5.14 -7.09
CA SER A 53 -32.08 -4.58 -5.79
C SER A 53 -32.55 -3.12 -5.91
N ASN A 54 -33.40 -2.69 -4.98
CA ASN A 54 -34.01 -1.35 -4.98
C ASN A 54 -34.01 -0.78 -3.55
N PRO A 55 -33.58 0.47 -3.31
CA PRO A 55 -33.29 1.53 -4.28
C PRO A 55 -31.84 1.58 -4.80
N THR A 56 -30.97 0.66 -4.38
CA THR A 56 -29.53 0.73 -4.66
C THR A 56 -29.05 -0.64 -5.10
N LEU A 57 -28.21 -0.67 -6.14
CA LEU A 57 -27.41 -1.83 -6.53
C LEU A 57 -26.07 -1.75 -5.81
N THR A 58 -25.66 -2.85 -5.18
CA THR A 58 -24.44 -2.91 -4.38
C THR A 58 -23.58 -4.08 -4.85
N GLU A 59 -22.28 -3.84 -4.93
CA GLU A 59 -21.28 -4.87 -5.21
C GLU A 59 -20.13 -4.73 -4.22
N THR A 60 -19.50 -5.84 -3.84
CA THR A 60 -18.42 -5.86 -2.84
C THR A 60 -17.27 -6.74 -3.29
N GLY A 61 -16.07 -6.40 -2.84
CA GLY A 61 -14.91 -7.26 -3.00
C GLY A 61 -13.82 -6.90 -2.03
N THR A 62 -12.68 -7.57 -2.16
CA THR A 62 -11.53 -7.33 -1.30
C THR A 62 -10.26 -7.37 -2.13
N LEU A 63 -9.51 -6.28 -2.08
CA LEU A 63 -8.15 -6.21 -2.57
C LEU A 63 -7.18 -6.61 -1.45
N THR A 64 -6.05 -7.17 -1.82
CA THR A 64 -4.93 -7.46 -0.93
C THR A 64 -3.72 -6.68 -1.39
N VAL A 65 -2.88 -6.26 -0.44
CA VAL A 65 -1.67 -5.49 -0.72
C VAL A 65 -0.50 -6.10 0.06
N THR A 66 0.64 -6.19 -0.60
CA THR A 66 1.93 -6.46 0.04
C THR A 66 2.90 -5.38 -0.35
N ASP A 67 3.69 -4.93 0.62
CA ASP A 67 4.79 -4.01 0.38
C ASP A 67 6.08 -4.58 0.97
N VAL A 68 7.18 -4.42 0.26
CA VAL A 68 8.51 -4.88 0.70
C VAL A 68 9.10 -3.92 1.72
N ASP A 69 8.70 -2.64 1.66
CA ASP A 69 9.16 -1.59 2.56
C ASP A 69 8.59 -1.78 3.97
N GLY A 70 7.36 -2.27 4.12
CA GLY A 70 6.88 -2.62 5.45
C GLY A 70 5.38 -2.80 5.58
N ALA A 71 4.97 -3.20 6.78
CA ALA A 71 3.55 -3.37 7.12
C ALA A 71 2.81 -2.02 7.26
N ASP A 72 3.54 -0.94 7.46
CA ASP A 72 3.06 0.44 7.48
C ASP A 72 2.69 0.95 6.08
N GLU A 73 3.31 0.42 5.03
CA GLU A 73 2.97 0.70 3.62
C GLU A 73 2.06 -0.38 3.00
N ALA A 74 2.04 -1.60 3.54
CA ALA A 74 1.17 -2.69 3.10
C ALA A 74 -0.31 -2.52 3.54
N LYS A 75 -0.93 -1.39 3.17
CA LYS A 75 -2.32 -1.05 3.48
C LYS A 75 -2.92 -0.07 2.47
N PHE A 76 -4.24 0.01 2.42
CA PHE A 76 -4.93 0.99 1.57
C PHE A 76 -5.17 2.30 2.31
N VAL A 77 -5.21 3.40 1.55
CA VAL A 77 -5.78 4.65 2.06
C VAL A 77 -7.29 4.52 2.05
N ALA A 78 -7.89 4.40 3.24
CA ALA A 78 -9.33 4.27 3.38
C ALA A 78 -10.05 5.53 2.86
N GLY A 79 -11.12 5.34 2.08
CA GLY A 79 -11.88 6.45 1.51
C GLY A 79 -12.55 6.11 0.18
N ASN A 80 -12.84 7.14 -0.61
CA ASN A 80 -13.45 7.00 -1.93
C ASN A 80 -12.41 6.72 -3.00
N GLY A 81 -12.69 5.75 -3.88
CA GLY A 81 -11.95 5.59 -5.12
C GLY A 81 -12.20 6.79 -6.04
N THR A 82 -11.18 7.18 -6.82
CA THR A 82 -11.36 8.23 -7.82
C THR A 82 -12.25 7.70 -8.95
N PRO A 83 -13.44 8.29 -9.19
CA PRO A 83 -14.36 7.77 -10.20
C PRO A 83 -13.86 8.08 -11.61
N SER A 84 -14.21 7.21 -12.56
CA SER A 84 -14.09 7.54 -13.98
C SER A 84 -15.03 8.68 -14.36
N ALA A 85 -14.70 9.41 -15.43
CA ALA A 85 -15.58 10.46 -15.93
C ALA A 85 -16.99 9.91 -16.25
N GLY A 86 -18.03 10.55 -15.69
CA GLY A 86 -19.43 10.16 -15.91
C GLY A 86 -19.91 8.94 -15.11
N ALA A 87 -19.14 8.45 -14.13
CA ALA A 87 -19.59 7.38 -13.26
C ALA A 87 -20.89 7.77 -12.52
N LEU A 88 -21.89 6.87 -12.54
CA LEU A 88 -23.16 7.05 -11.84
C LEU A 88 -23.08 6.60 -10.37
N GLY A 89 -22.29 5.57 -10.12
CA GLY A 89 -22.06 5.03 -8.78
C GLY A 89 -20.80 5.58 -8.10
N SER A 90 -20.54 5.10 -6.89
CA SER A 90 -19.34 5.42 -6.12
C SER A 90 -18.77 4.17 -5.46
N LEU A 91 -17.45 4.16 -5.24
CA LEU A 91 -16.74 3.08 -4.56
C LEU A 91 -16.03 3.64 -3.32
N THR A 92 -16.15 2.93 -2.20
CA THR A 92 -15.33 3.14 -1.00
C THR A 92 -14.45 1.92 -0.73
N ILE A 93 -13.30 2.14 -0.10
CA ILE A 93 -12.39 1.09 0.34
C ILE A 93 -11.95 1.34 1.79
N THR A 94 -11.80 0.26 2.55
CA THR A 94 -11.24 0.28 3.91
C THR A 94 -9.71 0.16 3.88
N GLU A 95 -9.03 0.43 4.99
CA GLU A 95 -7.57 0.26 5.10
C GLU A 95 -7.14 -1.19 4.81
N GLY A 96 -8.00 -2.16 5.14
CA GLY A 96 -7.80 -3.59 4.87
C GLY A 96 -8.19 -4.06 3.47
N GLY A 97 -8.57 -3.15 2.56
CA GLY A 97 -8.82 -3.46 1.15
C GLY A 97 -10.23 -3.97 0.82
N ALA A 98 -11.11 -4.12 1.80
CA ALA A 98 -12.52 -4.38 1.54
C ALA A 98 -13.16 -3.15 0.88
N TRP A 99 -13.71 -3.32 -0.32
CA TRP A 99 -14.36 -2.25 -1.07
C TRP A 99 -15.84 -2.52 -1.27
N THR A 100 -16.60 -1.44 -1.45
CA THR A 100 -18.04 -1.47 -1.72
C THR A 100 -18.37 -0.45 -2.80
N TYR A 101 -19.00 -0.92 -3.87
CA TYR A 101 -19.58 -0.09 -4.92
C TYR A 101 -21.09 0.04 -4.70
N ASN A 102 -21.63 1.24 -4.89
CA ASN A 102 -23.07 1.49 -4.88
C ASN A 102 -23.46 2.38 -6.05
N VAL A 103 -24.62 2.10 -6.65
CA VAL A 103 -25.28 2.95 -7.65
C VAL A 103 -26.79 2.92 -7.42
N ASP A 104 -27.46 4.04 -7.64
CA ASP A 104 -28.92 4.10 -7.54
C ASP A 104 -29.58 3.22 -8.61
N ASN A 105 -30.60 2.48 -8.22
CA ASN A 105 -31.49 1.74 -9.12
C ASN A 105 -32.77 2.57 -9.30
N SER A 106 -32.85 3.31 -10.41
CA SER A 106 -33.93 4.27 -10.69
C SER A 106 -34.66 3.96 -11.99
#